data_AF-A0A0D0D3C9-F1
#
_entry.id   AF-A0A0D0D3C9-F1
#
_cell.length_a   1.000
_cell.length_b   1.000
_cell.length_c   1.000
_cell.angle_alpha   90.00
_cell.angle_beta   90.00
_cell.angle_gamma   90.00
#
_symmetry.space_group_name_H-M   'P 1'
#
loop_
_entity.id
_entity.type
_entity.pdbx_description
1 polymer ?
#
loop_
_entity_poly.entity_id
_entity_poly.type
_entity_poly.pdbx_seq_one_letter_code
_entity_poly.pdbx_strand_id
1 'polypeptide(L)'
;TPWHQDPGGYPEAYDCLLNLGNSQGTRLDLANCGASLSYPPRSVIYLTGKLLMHLVKEWGVGWERAVITHFPKDALQDRLRVSCP
;
A
#
# COMPACT_ATOMS: atom_id res chain seq x y z
N THR A 1 -1.71 -9.51 -4.13
CA THR A 1 -0.71 -8.98 -5.08
C THR A 1 0.59 -9.75 -4.88
N PRO A 2 1.45 -9.90 -5.91
CA PRO A 2 2.80 -10.43 -5.72
C PRO A 2 3.66 -9.53 -4.82
N TRP A 3 4.82 -10.02 -4.38
CA TRP A 3 5.84 -9.19 -3.71
C TRP A 3 6.33 -8.08 -4.66
N HIS A 4 6.31 -6.83 -4.19
CA HIS A 4 6.81 -5.69 -4.95
C HIS A 4 7.15 -4.50 -4.03
N GLN A 5 7.81 -3.52 -4.63
CA GLN A 5 7.87 -2.14 -4.17
C GLN A 5 7.15 -1.28 -5.21
N ASP A 6 6.59 -0.16 -4.78
CA ASP A 6 5.89 0.73 -5.69
C ASP A 6 6.89 1.52 -6.57
N PRO A 7 6.69 1.56 -7.90
CA PRO A 7 7.54 2.33 -8.78
C PRO A 7 7.18 3.82 -8.75
N GLY A 8 8.18 4.67 -8.57
CA GLY A 8 8.04 6.13 -8.54
C GLY A 8 7.66 6.66 -7.15
N GLY A 9 7.49 7.98 -7.05
CA GLY A 9 7.33 8.65 -5.76
C GLY A 9 8.67 8.86 -5.04
N TYR A 10 8.63 9.43 -3.84
CA TYR A 10 9.83 9.69 -3.03
C TYR A 10 9.90 8.70 -1.85
N PRO A 11 11.09 8.28 -1.39
CA PRO A 11 11.22 7.35 -0.26
C PRO A 11 10.51 7.81 1.03
N GLU A 12 10.42 9.12 1.24
CA GLU A 12 9.79 9.76 2.39
C GLU A 12 8.27 9.89 2.24
N ALA A 13 7.77 9.67 1.02
CA ALA A 13 6.36 9.84 0.71
C ALA A 13 5.56 8.59 1.10
N TYR A 14 4.39 8.81 1.69
CA TYR A 14 3.48 7.74 2.08
C TYR A 14 2.43 7.48 1.02
N ASP A 15 2.25 6.20 0.72
CA ASP A 15 1.10 5.65 0.02
C ASP A 15 -0.02 5.39 1.01
N CYS A 16 -1.25 5.70 0.62
CA CYS A 16 -2.46 5.50 1.42
C CYS A 16 -3.37 4.46 0.76
N LEU A 17 -3.75 3.44 1.52
CA LEU A 17 -4.61 2.35 1.04
C LEU A 17 -5.84 2.22 1.94
N LEU A 18 -7.01 2.49 1.39
CA LEU A 18 -8.30 2.33 2.05
C LEU A 18 -8.99 1.05 1.57
N ASN A 19 -9.17 0.08 2.46
CA ASN A 19 -9.87 -1.17 2.14
C ASN A 19 -11.39 -0.97 2.27
N LEU A 20 -12.12 -1.06 1.16
CA LEU A 20 -13.58 -0.92 1.11
C LEU A 20 -14.30 -2.24 0.81
N GLY A 21 -13.58 -3.23 0.27
CA GLY A 21 -14.16 -4.52 -0.09
C GLY A 21 -14.57 -5.33 1.13
N ASN A 22 -15.56 -6.20 0.92
CA ASN A 22 -15.94 -7.20 1.89
C ASN A 22 -14.96 -8.38 1.79
N SER A 23 -13.84 -8.26 2.50
CA SER A 23 -12.74 -9.22 2.50
C SER A 23 -12.53 -9.81 3.90
N GLN A 24 -12.19 -11.10 3.99
CA GLN A 24 -11.94 -11.79 5.26
C GLN A 24 -10.53 -12.34 5.32
N GLY A 25 -9.90 -12.21 6.47
CA GLY A 25 -8.53 -12.72 6.69
C GLY A 25 -7.44 -12.02 5.88
N THR A 26 -7.76 -10.92 5.17
CA THR A 26 -6.79 -10.13 4.40
C THR A 26 -5.64 -9.67 5.29
N ARG A 27 -4.40 -9.87 4.83
CA ARG A 27 -3.19 -9.38 5.49
C ARG A 27 -2.27 -8.68 4.51
N LEU A 28 -1.62 -7.62 4.99
CA LEU A 28 -0.51 -6.96 4.32
C LEU A 28 0.78 -7.46 4.94
N ASP A 29 1.61 -8.13 4.16
CA ASP A 29 2.92 -8.59 4.60
C ASP A 29 4.00 -7.57 4.19
N LEU A 30 4.91 -7.28 5.12
CA LEU A 30 6.02 -6.34 4.96
C LEU A 30 7.33 -7.10 5.19
N ALA A 31 8.03 -7.46 4.12
CA ALA A 31 9.20 -8.34 4.20
C ALA A 31 10.33 -7.70 5.01
N ASN A 32 10.61 -6.42 4.80
CA ASN A 32 11.68 -5.69 5.51
C ASN A 32 11.47 -5.62 7.03
N CYS A 33 10.22 -5.71 7.48
CA CYS A 33 9.87 -5.64 8.89
C CYS A 33 9.63 -7.03 9.53
N GLY A 34 9.65 -8.10 8.74
CA GLY A 34 9.23 -9.43 9.20
C GLY A 34 7.79 -9.44 9.74
N ALA A 35 6.93 -8.55 9.27
CA ALA A 35 5.62 -8.28 9.85
C ALA A 35 4.48 -8.66 8.90
N SER A 36 3.34 -9.03 9.48
CA SER A 36 2.09 -9.30 8.76
C SER A 36 0.94 -8.61 9.46
N LEU A 37 0.40 -7.57 8.85
CA LEU A 37 -0.62 -6.70 9.44
C LEU A 37 -2.01 -7.19 9.04
N SER A 38 -2.92 -7.31 10.01
CA SER A 38 -4.34 -7.52 9.73
C SER A 38 -4.87 -6.34 8.93
N TYR A 39 -5.51 -6.60 7.79
CA TYR A 39 -5.98 -5.56 6.88
C TYR A 39 -7.49 -5.69 6.59
N PRO A 40 -8.35 -5.57 7.62
CA PRO A 40 -9.80 -5.80 7.49
C PRO A 40 -10.49 -4.69 6.68
N PRO A 41 -11.76 -4.89 6.27
CA PRO A 41 -12.57 -3.84 5.67
C PRO A 41 -12.64 -2.59 6.56
N ARG A 42 -12.65 -1.40 5.93
CA ARG A 42 -12.65 -0.06 6.54
C ARG A 42 -11.34 0.35 7.23
N SER A 43 -10.27 -0.41 7.05
CA SER A 43 -8.95 0.00 7.52
C SER A 43 -8.24 0.90 6.52
N VAL A 44 -7.38 1.77 7.05
CA VAL A 44 -6.46 2.62 6.30
C VAL A 44 -5.04 2.21 6.66
N ILE A 45 -4.20 2.06 5.64
CA ILE A 45 -2.76 1.85 5.82
C ILE A 45 -2.03 3.01 5.17
N TYR A 46 -1.09 3.59 5.92
CA TYR A 46 -0.03 4.45 5.38
C TYR A 46 1.27 3.63 5.38
N LEU A 47 1.94 3.56 4.23
CA LEU A 47 3.26 2.93 4.11
C LEU A 47 4.12 3.67 3.10
N THR A 48 5.43 3.54 3.22
CA THR A 48 6.38 4.00 2.19
C THR A 48 6.58 2.87 1.18
N GLY A 49 5.67 2.71 0.21
CA GLY A 49 5.64 1.57 -0.72
C GLY A 49 6.86 1.50 -1.64
N LYS A 50 7.51 2.64 -1.90
CA LYS A 50 8.82 2.70 -2.60
C LYS A 50 9.95 2.02 -1.81
N LEU A 51 9.92 2.08 -0.48
CA LEU A 51 10.97 1.53 0.38
C LEU A 51 10.62 0.12 0.87
N LEU A 52 9.37 -0.11 1.25
CA LEU A 52 8.94 -1.36 1.89
C LEU A 52 8.47 -2.37 0.84
N MET A 53 9.18 -3.49 0.74
CA MET A 53 8.78 -4.67 -0.03
C MET A 53 7.53 -5.29 0.63
N HIS A 54 6.43 -5.30 -0.10
CA HIS A 54 5.13 -5.66 0.44
C HIS A 54 4.32 -6.56 -0.49
N LEU A 55 3.37 -7.30 0.09
CA LEU A 55 2.33 -8.02 -0.64
C LEU A 55 1.03 -8.07 0.14
N VAL A 56 -0.07 -8.29 -0.57
CA VAL A 56 -1.36 -8.62 0.04
C VAL A 56 -1.70 -10.06 -0.27
N LYS A 57 -1.84 -10.87 0.78
CA LYS A 57 -2.24 -12.29 0.70
C LYS A 57 -3.69 -12.45 0.23
N GLU A 58 -4.05 -13.69 -0.11
CA GLU A 58 -5.42 -14.06 -0.47
C GLU A 58 -6.41 -13.74 0.66
N TRP A 59 -7.63 -13.39 0.26
CA TRP A 59 -8.70 -12.87 1.14
C TRP A 59 -9.92 -13.82 1.24
N GLY A 60 -9.67 -15.11 1.01
CA GLY A 60 -10.67 -16.17 1.07
C GLY A 60 -11.54 -16.29 -0.19
N VAL A 61 -11.93 -17.52 -0.53
CA VAL A 61 -12.84 -17.81 -1.65
C VAL A 61 -14.23 -17.22 -1.37
N GLY A 62 -14.83 -16.57 -2.37
CA GLY A 62 -16.15 -15.97 -2.26
C GLY A 62 -16.19 -14.56 -1.67
N TRP A 63 -15.03 -13.97 -1.35
CA TRP A 63 -14.91 -12.60 -0.86
C TRP A 63 -14.27 -11.68 -1.89
N GLU A 64 -14.54 -10.39 -1.77
CA GLU A 64 -14.03 -9.36 -2.68
C GLU A 64 -13.13 -8.38 -1.94
N ARG A 65 -11.97 -8.09 -2.53
CA ARG A 65 -11.11 -7.01 -2.09
C ARG A 65 -11.17 -5.85 -3.09
N ALA A 66 -11.80 -4.77 -2.67
CA ALA A 66 -11.81 -3.48 -3.35
C ALA A 66 -11.05 -2.46 -2.50
N VAL A 67 -10.06 -1.78 -3.07
CA VAL A 67 -9.19 -0.84 -2.35
C VAL A 67 -9.02 0.43 -3.17
N ILE A 68 -9.16 1.58 -2.52
CA ILE A 68 -8.72 2.86 -3.08
C ILE A 68 -7.27 3.05 -2.65
N THR A 69 -6.38 3.20 -3.61
CA THR A 69 -4.97 3.51 -3.38
C THR A 69 -4.65 4.91 -3.84
N HIS A 70 -3.93 5.66 -3.01
CA HIS A 70 -3.44 7.00 -3.33
C HIS A 70 -1.93 7.03 -3.09
N PHE A 71 -1.17 7.22 -4.16
CA PHE A 71 0.29 7.26 -4.12
C PHE A 71 0.80 8.53 -4.82
N PRO A 72 1.74 9.27 -4.21
CA PRO A 72 2.37 10.41 -4.84
C PRO A 72 3.37 9.97 -5.91
N LYS A 73 3.42 10.69 -7.03
CA LYS A 73 4.42 10.46 -8.08
C LYS A 73 5.50 11.53 -8.04
N ASP A 74 6.75 11.09 -8.12
CA ASP A 74 7.95 11.90 -8.24
C ASP A 74 7.83 12.86 -9.43
N ALA A 75 7.43 12.36 -10.61
CA ALA A 75 7.27 13.20 -11.81
C ALA A 75 6.36 14.42 -11.61
N LEU A 76 5.29 14.31 -10.79
CA LEU A 76 4.42 15.45 -10.48
C LEU A 76 5.10 16.44 -9.52
N GLN A 77 5.76 15.93 -8.49
CA GLN A 77 6.45 16.74 -7.49
C GLN A 77 7.66 17.46 -8.10
N ASP A 78 8.43 16.77 -8.94
CA ASP A 78 9.57 17.28 -9.69
C ASP A 78 9.14 18.43 -10.62
N ARG A 79 8.04 18.21 -11.35
CA ARG A 79 7.47 19.22 -12.25
C ARG A 79 7.05 20.48 -11.50
N LEU A 80 6.48 20.31 -10.31
CA LEU A 80 6.01 21.42 -9.48
C LEU A 80 7.11 21.99 -8.57
N ARG A 81 8.31 21.39 -8.56
CA ARG A 81 9.44 21.73 -7.66
C ARG A 81 9.02 21.78 -6.19
N VAL A 82 8.09 20.92 -5.80
CA VAL A 82 7.65 20.79 -4.41
C VAL A 82 8.72 19.99 -3.68
N SER A 83 9.38 20.63 -2.71
CA SER A 83 10.26 19.94 -1.79
C SER A 83 9.48 18.89 -1.01
N CYS A 84 9.92 17.64 -1.08
CA CYS A 84 9.39 16.58 -0.24
C CYS A 84 9.85 16.84 1.21
N PRO A 85 8.95 16.70 2.22
CA PRO A 85 9.29 16.86 3.63
C PRO A 85 10.42 15.95 4.11
#